data_AF-A0AA43I0F5-F1
#
_entry.id   AF-A0AA43I0F5-F1
#
_cell.length_a   1.000
_cell.length_b   1.000
_cell.length_c   1.000
_cell.angle_alpha   90.00
_cell.angle_beta   90.00
_cell.angle_gamma   90.00
#
_symmetry.space_group_name_H-M   'P 1'
#
loop_
_entity.id
_entity.type
_entity.pdbx_description
1 polymer ?
#
loop_
_entity_poly.entity_id
_entity_poly.type
_entity_poly.pdbx_seq_one_letter_code
_entity_poly.pdbx_strand_id
1 'polypeptide(L)'
;MKKYLLVFVLTVLGVGFSGCEITENYGTQMEIVEITVDSRDWRIEYDGDTPYFVCDKSAPEIDNTIFRRGSVMAYVYVRPGEQSEGLTPLPYPLEFLEVSPGGDHAWTETISWEYRPGYVTFYVQYSDFAISEDFRPGTKYFRLVLNW
;
A
#
# COMPACT_ATOMS: atom_id res chain seq x y z
N MET A 1 -27.03 -11.03 -57.75
CA MET A 1 -26.71 -10.32 -56.49
C MET A 1 -26.91 -11.15 -55.21
N LYS A 2 -27.73 -12.21 -55.19
CA LYS A 2 -27.93 -13.03 -53.97
C LYS A 2 -26.80 -14.01 -53.59
N LYS A 3 -25.91 -14.38 -54.55
CA LYS A 3 -24.85 -15.39 -54.31
C LYS A 3 -23.63 -14.86 -53.55
N TYR A 4 -23.37 -13.55 -53.60
CA TYR A 4 -22.23 -12.93 -52.90
C TYR A 4 -22.57 -12.47 -51.47
N LEU A 5 -23.86 -12.30 -51.16
CA LEU A 5 -24.32 -11.95 -49.82
C LEU A 5 -24.06 -13.07 -48.82
N LEU A 6 -24.21 -14.34 -49.25
CA LEU A 6 -23.99 -15.50 -48.38
C LEU A 6 -22.50 -15.69 -48.03
N VAL A 7 -21.60 -15.37 -48.98
CA VAL A 7 -20.15 -15.49 -48.79
C VAL A 7 -19.63 -14.41 -47.83
N PHE A 8 -20.18 -13.18 -47.90
CA PHE A 8 -19.82 -12.09 -47.00
C PHE A 8 -20.27 -12.33 -45.55
N VAL A 9 -21.44 -12.96 -45.36
CA VAL A 9 -21.93 -13.31 -44.01
C VAL A 9 -21.09 -14.43 -43.37
N LEU A 10 -20.61 -15.40 -44.17
CA LEU A 10 -19.76 -16.49 -43.67
C LEU A 10 -18.32 -16.05 -43.33
N THR A 11 -17.76 -15.06 -44.01
CA THR A 11 -16.42 -14.54 -43.67
C THR A 11 -16.41 -13.59 -42.48
N VAL A 12 -17.49 -12.83 -42.26
CA VAL A 12 -17.61 -11.94 -41.08
C VAL A 12 -17.87 -12.72 -39.78
N LEU A 13 -18.49 -13.91 -39.87
CA LEU A 13 -18.65 -14.83 -38.72
C LEU A 13 -17.40 -15.66 -38.39
N GLY A 14 -16.40 -15.68 -39.29
CA GLY A 14 -15.21 -16.52 -39.19
C GLY A 14 -13.97 -15.85 -38.62
N VAL A 15 -14.01 -14.53 -38.32
CA VAL A 15 -12.97 -13.88 -37.50
C VAL A 15 -13.28 -14.22 -36.06
N GLY A 16 -12.94 -15.46 -35.71
CA GLY A 16 -13.10 -16.04 -34.41
C GLY A 16 -12.51 -15.10 -33.37
N PHE A 17 -13.35 -14.80 -32.39
CA PHE A 17 -12.94 -14.46 -31.05
C PHE A 17 -11.70 -15.29 -30.70
N SER A 18 -10.51 -14.69 -30.74
CA SER A 18 -9.45 -15.07 -29.82
C SER A 18 -9.93 -14.58 -28.45
N GLY A 19 -10.97 -15.24 -27.93
CA GLY A 19 -11.32 -15.15 -26.53
C GLY A 19 -10.08 -15.65 -25.81
N CYS A 20 -9.45 -14.75 -25.06
CA CYS A 20 -8.59 -15.16 -23.95
C CYS A 20 -9.35 -16.29 -23.24
N GLU A 21 -8.77 -17.49 -23.17
CA GLU A 21 -9.31 -18.51 -22.28
C GLU A 21 -9.40 -17.85 -20.91
N ILE A 22 -10.63 -17.52 -20.48
CA ILE A 22 -10.88 -17.31 -19.07
C ILE A 22 -10.75 -18.72 -18.50
N THR A 23 -9.51 -19.10 -18.16
CA THR A 23 -9.28 -20.17 -17.20
C THR A 23 -10.19 -19.86 -16.02
N GLU A 24 -11.08 -20.80 -15.69
CA GLU A 24 -12.04 -20.67 -14.60
C GLU A 24 -11.36 -20.02 -13.41
N ASN A 25 -11.74 -18.77 -13.14
CA ASN A 25 -11.15 -17.98 -12.09
C ASN A 25 -11.68 -18.57 -10.78
N TYR A 26 -10.89 -19.43 -10.13
CA TYR A 26 -11.07 -19.73 -8.72
C TYR A 26 -11.09 -18.37 -8.03
N GLY A 27 -12.27 -17.91 -7.63
CA GLY A 27 -12.50 -16.51 -7.24
C GLY A 27 -11.45 -16.07 -6.23
N THR A 28 -10.57 -15.14 -6.63
CA THR A 28 -9.63 -14.49 -5.73
C THR A 28 -10.41 -13.96 -4.54
N GLN A 29 -10.14 -14.50 -3.36
CA GLN A 29 -10.72 -13.96 -2.14
C GLN A 29 -9.95 -12.68 -1.81
N MET A 30 -10.70 -11.64 -1.44
CA MET A 30 -10.14 -10.34 -1.07
C MET A 30 -10.68 -9.92 0.29
N GLU A 31 -9.78 -9.48 1.16
CA GLU A 31 -10.12 -8.88 2.45
C GLU A 31 -9.38 -7.56 2.64
N ILE A 32 -10.05 -6.60 3.25
CA ILE A 32 -9.51 -5.27 3.55
C ILE A 32 -9.42 -5.13 5.06
N VAL A 33 -8.21 -4.82 5.54
CA VAL A 33 -7.94 -4.57 6.96
C VAL A 33 -7.52 -3.11 7.13
N GLU A 34 -8.28 -2.36 7.92
CA GLU A 34 -7.99 -0.95 8.24
C GLU A 34 -7.26 -0.88 9.59
N ILE A 35 -6.14 -0.17 9.65
CA ILE A 35 -5.27 -0.10 10.83
C ILE A 35 -4.95 1.35 11.17
N THR A 36 -5.15 1.71 12.44
CA THR A 36 -4.76 3.01 12.98
C THR A 36 -3.55 2.86 13.89
N VAL A 37 -2.53 3.69 13.66
CA VAL A 37 -1.37 3.84 14.54
C VAL A 37 -1.42 5.23 15.15
N ASP A 38 -1.69 5.31 16.45
CA ASP A 38 -1.65 6.58 17.17
C ASP A 38 -0.21 7.10 17.28
N SER A 39 -0.03 8.42 17.34
CA SER A 39 1.32 9.02 17.51
C SER A 39 2.11 8.47 18.72
N ARG A 40 1.39 8.10 19.79
CA ARG A 40 1.99 7.50 21.00
C ARG A 40 2.42 6.04 20.83
N ASP A 41 1.89 5.34 19.84
CA ASP A 41 2.14 3.91 19.63
C ASP A 41 3.47 3.65 18.91
N TRP A 42 4.05 4.69 18.31
CA TRP A 42 5.39 4.62 17.72
C TRP A 42 6.42 4.31 18.81
N ARG A 43 7.46 3.57 18.48
CA ARG A 43 8.62 3.35 19.35
C ARG A 43 9.86 3.74 18.58
N ILE A 44 10.85 4.28 19.26
CA ILE A 44 12.15 4.54 18.66
C ILE A 44 12.96 3.24 18.76
N GLU A 45 13.43 2.75 17.62
CA GLU A 45 14.38 1.66 17.51
C GLU A 45 15.59 2.09 16.67
N TYR A 46 16.62 1.25 16.65
CA TYR A 46 17.91 1.57 16.05
C TYR A 46 18.40 0.41 15.18
N ASP A 47 18.83 0.73 13.96
CA ASP A 47 19.64 -0.16 13.12
C ASP A 47 21.08 0.35 13.13
N GLY A 48 21.93 -0.31 13.91
CA GLY A 48 23.22 0.26 14.31
C GLY A 48 23.03 1.59 15.05
N ASP A 49 23.58 2.66 14.50
CA ASP A 49 23.44 4.02 15.04
C ASP A 49 22.28 4.81 14.38
N THR A 50 21.51 4.19 13.50
CA THR A 50 20.44 4.86 12.73
C THR A 50 19.09 4.72 13.44
N PRO A 51 18.52 5.81 14.00
CA PRO A 51 17.22 5.74 14.65
C PRO A 51 16.07 5.74 13.64
N TYR A 52 14.99 5.01 13.95
CA TYR A 52 13.73 5.01 13.22
C TYR A 52 12.54 4.81 14.16
N PHE A 53 11.35 5.22 13.72
CA PHE A 53 10.11 4.89 14.42
C PHE A 53 9.54 3.57 13.91
N VAL A 54 9.01 2.75 14.81
CA VAL A 54 8.36 1.49 14.48
C VAL A 54 7.09 1.27 15.30
N CYS A 55 6.10 0.60 14.71
CA CYS A 55 4.89 0.17 15.41
C CYS A 55 4.42 -1.19 14.90
N ASP A 56 4.25 -2.15 15.83
CA ASP A 56 3.64 -3.44 15.55
C ASP A 56 2.13 -3.39 15.81
N LYS A 57 1.33 -3.89 14.87
CA LYS A 57 -0.13 -4.03 15.02
C LYS A 57 -0.55 -5.47 14.75
N SER A 58 -1.52 -5.92 15.54
CA SER A 58 -2.16 -7.22 15.32
C SER A 58 -2.93 -7.20 14.01
N ALA A 59 -2.73 -8.22 13.19
CA ALA A 59 -3.41 -8.44 11.92
C ALA A 59 -3.66 -9.96 11.77
N PRO A 60 -4.57 -10.55 12.57
CA PRO A 60 -4.83 -11.98 12.57
C PRO A 60 -5.31 -12.53 11.22
N GLU A 61 -5.84 -11.67 10.35
CA GLU A 61 -6.25 -11.96 8.98
C GLU A 61 -5.06 -12.38 8.10
N ILE A 62 -3.85 -11.90 8.43
CA ILE A 62 -2.61 -12.33 7.79
C ILE A 62 -2.21 -13.68 8.40
N ASP A 63 -2.91 -14.75 8.01
CA ASP A 63 -2.60 -16.10 8.46
C ASP A 63 -1.45 -16.74 7.64
N ASN A 64 -1.16 -18.02 7.90
CA ASN A 64 -0.15 -18.76 7.13
C ASN A 64 -0.56 -18.98 5.65
N THR A 65 -1.85 -18.96 5.32
CA THR A 65 -2.34 -19.06 3.95
C THR A 65 -1.97 -17.81 3.18
N ILE A 66 -2.32 -16.63 3.72
CA ILE A 66 -1.96 -15.33 3.15
C ILE A 66 -0.45 -15.20 3.03
N PHE A 67 0.29 -15.47 4.12
CA PHE A 67 1.74 -15.27 4.16
C PHE A 67 2.50 -16.15 3.15
N ARG A 68 2.02 -17.37 2.85
CA ARG A 68 2.74 -18.34 2.01
C ARG A 68 2.25 -18.40 0.57
N ARG A 69 0.98 -18.05 0.31
CA ARG A 69 0.33 -18.26 -0.98
C ARG A 69 -0.45 -17.05 -1.48
N GLY A 70 -0.84 -16.15 -0.58
CA GLY A 70 -1.53 -14.92 -0.93
C GLY A 70 -0.58 -13.76 -1.21
N SER A 71 -1.16 -12.57 -1.29
CA SER A 71 -0.45 -11.30 -1.35
C SER A 71 -1.08 -10.31 -0.38
N VAL A 72 -0.25 -9.44 0.18
CA VAL A 72 -0.69 -8.31 0.99
C VAL A 72 -0.13 -7.05 0.36
N MET A 73 -0.99 -6.04 0.19
CA MET A 73 -0.58 -4.71 -0.24
C MET A 73 -0.96 -3.72 0.85
N ALA A 74 -0.01 -2.91 1.32
CA ALA A 74 -0.28 -1.84 2.28
C ALA A 74 -0.34 -0.48 1.61
N TYR A 75 -1.22 0.35 2.14
CA TYR A 75 -1.42 1.72 1.74
C TYR A 75 -1.54 2.60 2.97
N VAL A 76 -1.21 3.88 2.82
CA VAL A 76 -1.45 4.93 3.81
C VAL A 76 -2.44 5.95 3.28
N TYR A 77 -3.34 6.43 4.14
CA TYR A 77 -4.21 7.55 3.82
C TYR A 77 -3.44 8.86 3.93
N VAL A 78 -3.51 9.65 2.87
CA VAL A 78 -2.98 11.01 2.79
C VAL A 78 -4.15 11.97 3.00
N ARG A 79 -4.02 12.88 3.98
CA ARG A 79 -5.07 13.85 4.36
C ARG A 79 -6.42 13.17 4.70
N PRO A 80 -6.44 12.25 5.68
CA PRO A 80 -7.65 11.53 6.07
C PRO A 80 -8.76 12.48 6.54
N GLY A 81 -9.98 12.28 6.05
CA GLY A 81 -11.16 13.08 6.37
C GLY A 81 -11.31 14.39 5.57
N GLU A 82 -10.35 14.73 4.72
CA GLU A 82 -10.43 15.91 3.84
C GLU A 82 -11.07 15.58 2.48
N GLN A 83 -11.55 16.58 1.75
CA GLN A 83 -12.03 16.39 0.37
C GLN A 83 -10.94 15.85 -0.58
N SER A 84 -9.67 16.07 -0.22
CA SER A 84 -8.50 15.64 -0.99
C SER A 84 -7.84 14.39 -0.42
N GLU A 85 -8.59 13.63 0.40
CA GLU A 85 -8.16 12.33 0.91
C GLU A 85 -7.73 11.43 -0.24
N GLY A 86 -6.56 10.84 -0.11
CA GLY A 86 -6.00 9.91 -1.09
C GLY A 86 -5.43 8.68 -0.42
N LEU A 87 -5.35 7.59 -1.18
CA LEU A 87 -4.72 6.36 -0.74
C LEU A 87 -3.43 6.15 -1.54
N THR A 88 -2.29 6.03 -0.88
CA THR A 88 -0.99 5.87 -1.53
C THR A 88 -0.35 4.54 -1.14
N PRO A 89 0.14 3.73 -2.09
CA PRO A 89 0.81 2.47 -1.75
C PRO A 89 2.11 2.73 -0.99
N LEU A 90 2.46 1.81 -0.08
CA LEU A 90 3.73 1.86 0.64
C LEU A 90 4.83 1.07 -0.09
N PRO A 91 6.10 1.51 -0.05
CA PRO A 91 6.61 2.64 0.73
C PRO A 91 6.24 4.01 0.15
N TYR A 92 6.11 5.01 1.02
CA TYR A 92 5.74 6.38 0.64
C TYR A 92 6.76 7.40 1.18
N PRO A 93 7.68 7.90 0.32
CA PRO A 93 8.53 9.04 0.65
C PRO A 93 7.77 10.36 0.45
N LEU A 94 7.75 11.20 1.48
CA LEU A 94 7.15 12.53 1.47
C LEU A 94 8.21 13.58 1.80
N GLU A 95 8.38 14.53 0.89
CA GLU A 95 9.35 15.62 1.01
C GLU A 95 8.75 16.81 1.76
N PHE A 96 9.52 17.37 2.67
CA PHE A 96 9.19 18.56 3.46
C PHE A 96 10.25 19.63 3.25
N LEU A 97 9.80 20.88 3.25
CA LEU A 97 10.66 22.06 3.24
C LEU A 97 10.18 23.01 4.33
N GLU A 98 11.00 23.20 5.35
CA GLU A 98 10.80 24.23 6.35
C GLU A 98 11.60 25.47 5.95
N VAL A 99 10.88 26.54 5.61
CA VAL A 99 11.48 27.85 5.27
C VAL A 99 11.56 28.68 6.54
N SER A 100 12.78 28.98 6.98
CA SER A 100 13.03 29.78 8.19
C SER A 100 13.99 30.94 7.91
N PRO A 101 13.98 32.02 8.71
CA PRO A 101 14.96 33.10 8.58
C PRO A 101 16.43 32.64 8.70
N GLY A 102 16.68 31.48 9.32
CA GLY A 102 18.01 30.88 9.50
C GLY A 102 18.46 30.01 8.33
N GLY A 103 17.63 29.85 7.29
CA GLY A 103 17.87 28.97 6.15
C GLY A 103 16.73 27.96 5.97
N ASP A 104 16.69 27.39 4.77
CA ASP A 104 15.74 26.36 4.40
C ASP A 104 16.26 24.99 4.87
N HIS A 105 15.41 24.23 5.55
CA HIS A 105 15.69 22.86 5.99
C HIS A 105 14.78 21.89 5.24
N ALA A 106 15.37 20.97 4.49
CA ALA A 106 14.65 19.98 3.70
C ALA A 106 14.90 18.58 4.25
N TRP A 107 13.83 17.79 4.38
CA TRP A 107 13.90 16.43 4.88
C TRP A 107 12.79 15.58 4.26
N THR A 108 12.89 14.26 4.44
CA THR A 108 11.95 13.29 3.87
C THR A 108 11.43 12.37 4.97
N GLU A 109 10.10 12.25 5.08
CA GLU A 109 9.44 11.17 5.83
C GLU A 109 9.27 9.98 4.89
N THR A 110 9.89 8.85 5.19
CA THR A 110 9.61 7.60 4.47
C THR A 110 8.83 6.66 5.36
N ILE A 111 7.60 6.36 4.95
CA ILE A 111 6.76 5.35 5.60
C ILE A 111 6.94 4.02 4.85
N SER A 112 7.27 2.96 5.57
CA SER A 112 7.41 1.61 5.03
C SER A 112 6.77 0.57 5.94
N TRP A 113 6.79 -0.70 5.54
CA TRP A 113 6.09 -1.76 6.25
C TRP A 113 6.67 -3.14 5.94
N GLU A 114 6.40 -4.08 6.84
CA GLU A 114 6.54 -5.52 6.64
C GLU A 114 5.38 -6.27 7.30
N TYR A 115 5.23 -7.56 7.00
CA TYR A 115 4.23 -8.39 7.65
C TYR A 115 4.73 -9.81 7.90
N ARG A 116 4.15 -10.44 8.92
CA ARG A 116 4.35 -11.83 9.30
C ARG A 116 3.02 -12.41 9.78
N PRO A 117 2.89 -13.74 9.94
CA PRO A 117 1.64 -14.31 10.41
C PRO A 117 1.13 -13.65 11.70
N GLY A 118 -0.08 -13.09 11.65
CA GLY A 118 -0.77 -12.43 12.74
C GLY A 118 -0.39 -10.97 13.00
N TYR A 119 0.59 -10.40 12.30
CA TYR A 119 1.12 -9.07 12.59
C TYR A 119 1.56 -8.30 11.34
N VAL A 120 1.40 -6.99 11.40
CA VAL A 120 2.03 -6.03 10.50
C VAL A 120 2.89 -5.07 11.31
N THR A 121 4.00 -4.65 10.73
CA THR A 121 4.91 -3.69 11.35
C THR A 121 5.09 -2.52 10.39
N PHE A 122 4.88 -1.30 10.88
CA PHE A 122 5.09 -0.07 10.12
C PHE A 122 6.34 0.64 10.62
N TYR A 123 7.06 1.30 9.70
CA TYR A 123 8.25 2.07 10.01
C TYR A 123 8.12 3.49 9.48
N VAL A 124 8.72 4.44 10.19
CA VAL A 124 8.92 5.82 9.72
C VAL A 124 10.38 6.21 9.90
N GLN A 125 11.03 6.63 8.82
CA GLN A 125 12.40 7.14 8.80
C GLN A 125 12.41 8.59 8.34
N TYR A 126 13.12 9.44 9.08
CA TYR A 126 13.44 10.81 8.66
C TYR A 126 14.86 10.87 8.09
N SER A 127 15.04 11.52 6.95
CA SER A 127 16.34 11.61 6.25
C SER A 127 17.36 12.51 6.95
N ASP A 128 16.90 13.39 7.84
CA ASP A 128 17.73 14.25 8.70
C ASP A 128 17.98 13.65 10.10
N PHE A 129 17.40 12.46 10.37
CA PHE A 129 17.49 11.74 11.63
C PHE A 129 16.99 12.53 12.86
N ALA A 130 16.09 13.50 12.66
CA ALA A 130 15.41 14.21 13.75
C ALA A 130 14.42 13.30 14.51
N ILE A 131 14.93 12.27 15.19
CA ILE A 131 14.15 11.26 15.89
C ILE A 131 14.20 11.50 17.40
N SER A 132 13.07 11.91 17.97
CA SER A 132 12.87 12.01 19.42
C SER A 132 11.38 11.84 19.74
N GLU A 133 11.06 11.79 21.04
CA GLU A 133 9.68 11.77 21.52
C GLU A 133 8.85 12.97 21.03
N ASP A 134 9.49 14.14 20.86
CA ASP A 134 8.84 15.37 20.39
C ASP A 134 8.61 15.38 18.87
N PHE A 135 9.33 14.54 18.14
CA PHE A 135 9.25 14.40 16.69
C PHE A 135 8.58 13.09 16.26
N ARG A 136 7.73 12.50 17.11
CA ARG A 136 6.95 11.32 16.74
C ARG A 136 6.09 11.59 15.51
N PRO A 137 5.93 10.63 14.59
CA PRO A 137 4.97 10.75 13.52
C PRO A 137 3.58 10.97 14.13
N GLY A 138 2.77 11.80 13.48
CA GLY A 138 1.37 11.95 13.85
C GLY A 138 0.60 10.63 13.72
N THR A 139 -0.67 10.62 14.13
CA THR A 139 -1.55 9.46 13.90
C THR A 139 -1.62 9.14 12.41
N LYS A 140 -1.37 7.88 12.04
CA LYS A 140 -1.43 7.38 10.66
C LYS A 140 -2.53 6.35 10.53
N TYR A 141 -3.17 6.33 9.36
CA TYR A 141 -4.21 5.37 9.00
C TYR A 141 -3.73 4.57 7.80
N PHE A 142 -3.87 3.26 7.88
CA PHE A 142 -3.38 2.33 6.89
C PHE A 142 -4.49 1.41 6.42
N ARG A 143 -4.40 0.98 5.16
CA ARG A 143 -5.22 -0.07 4.59
C ARG A 143 -4.32 -1.20 4.12
N LEU A 144 -4.61 -2.43 4.54
CA LEU A 144 -4.06 -3.64 3.95
C LEU A 144 -5.11 -4.26 3.03
N VAL A 145 -4.69 -4.68 1.84
CA VAL A 145 -5.49 -5.47 0.90
C VAL A 145 -4.86 -6.85 0.78
N LEU A 146 -5.58 -7.86 1.23
CA LEU A 146 -5.16 -9.26 1.24
C LEU A 146 -5.84 -9.95 0.06
N ASN A 147 -5.09 -10.72 -0.74
CA ASN A 147 -5.63 -11.52 -1.85
C ASN A 147 -5.11 -12.96 -1.78
N TRP A 148 -5.97 -13.97 -1.95
CA TRP A 148 -5.58 -15.39 -1.93
C TRP A 148 -6.59 -16.32 -2.61
#